data_AF-A0A8J6J1E0-F1
#
_entry.id   AF-A0A8J6J1E0-F1
#
_cell.length_a   1.000
_cell.length_b   1.000
_cell.length_c   1.000
_cell.angle_alpha   90.00
_cell.angle_beta   90.00
_cell.angle_gamma   90.00
#
_symmetry.space_group_name_H-M   'P 1'
#
loop_
_entity.id
_entity.type
_entity.pdbx_description
1 polymer ?
#
loop_
_entity_poly.entity_id
_entity_poly.type
_entity_poly.pdbx_seq_one_letter_code
_entity_poly.pdbx_strand_id
1 'polypeptide(L)'
;MSEHMEMPTLLFWENGNVWYGSKGNTRFFIQPVKHDPPEDQPEGEPRYTLDVEVWPGPLTKSLSQITATNSFPRTLEGMDQMVRWLEEQAEAHNEKA
;
A
#
# COMPACT_ATOMS: atom_id res chain seq x y z
N MET A 1 -21.74 3.23 9.50
CA MET A 1 -20.47 3.95 9.71
C MET A 1 -19.51 3.39 8.67
N SER A 2 -19.10 4.14 7.66
CA SER A 2 -18.01 3.68 6.80
C SER A 2 -16.74 3.76 7.64
N GLU A 3 -16.23 2.62 8.09
CA GLU A 3 -14.94 2.57 8.79
C GLU A 3 -13.85 2.88 7.76
N HIS A 4 -13.42 4.14 7.75
CA HIS A 4 -12.30 4.58 6.95
C HIS A 4 -11.03 3.90 7.48
N MET A 5 -10.17 3.41 6.58
CA MET A 5 -8.95 2.75 7.01
C MET A 5 -7.99 3.78 7.63
N GLU A 6 -7.75 3.67 8.93
CA GLU A 6 -6.76 4.52 9.61
C GLU A 6 -5.34 4.09 9.23
N MET A 7 -4.55 5.05 8.74
CA MET A 7 -3.18 4.84 8.27
C MET A 7 -2.16 5.48 9.22
N PRO A 8 -0.94 4.92 9.31
CA PRO A 8 0.20 5.64 9.89
C PRO A 8 0.43 7.00 9.21
N THR A 9 0.92 7.98 9.96
CA THR A 9 1.22 9.33 9.45
C THR A 9 2.44 9.34 8.53
N LEU A 10 2.63 10.42 7.76
CA LEU A 10 3.77 10.55 6.83
C LEU A 10 5.13 10.30 7.50
N LEU A 11 5.32 10.81 8.72
CA LEU A 11 6.56 10.67 9.49
C LEU A 11 6.90 9.20 9.80
N PHE A 12 5.90 8.32 9.93
CA PHE A 12 6.13 6.89 10.11
C PHE A 12 6.89 6.30 8.91
N TRP A 13 6.50 6.67 7.69
CA TRP A 13 7.10 6.20 6.45
C TRP A 13 8.43 6.86 6.12
N GLU A 14 8.59 8.13 6.49
CA GLU A 14 9.87 8.85 6.35
C GLU A 14 10.99 8.19 7.15
N ASN A 15 10.64 7.57 8.28
CA ASN A 15 11.55 6.81 9.13
C ASN A 15 11.81 5.37 8.66
N GLY A 16 11.29 4.97 7.49
CA GLY A 16 11.58 3.65 6.91
C GLY A 16 10.77 2.50 7.53
N ASN A 17 9.75 2.79 8.32
CA ASN A 17 8.92 1.75 8.93
C ASN A 17 8.04 1.06 7.88
N VAL A 18 7.92 -0.26 7.99
CA VAL A 18 6.99 -1.09 7.20
C VAL A 18 5.71 -1.34 7.99
N TRP A 19 4.64 -1.72 7.30
CA TRP A 19 3.35 -1.97 7.95
C TRP A 19 2.59 -3.13 7.33
N TYR A 20 2.05 -3.98 8.20
CA TYR A 20 1.07 -4.98 7.84
C TYR A 20 -0.29 -4.55 8.38
N GLY A 21 -1.33 -4.68 7.55
CA GLY A 21 -2.69 -4.36 7.95
C GLY A 21 -3.73 -5.25 7.27
N SER A 22 -4.99 -5.04 7.67
CA SER A 22 -6.11 -5.82 7.17
C SER A 22 -7.42 -5.03 7.25
N LYS A 23 -8.34 -5.32 6.32
CA LYS A 23 -9.73 -4.86 6.37
C LYS A 23 -10.64 -5.95 5.82
N GLY A 24 -11.51 -6.51 6.66
CA GLY A 24 -12.31 -7.69 6.30
C GLY A 24 -11.43 -8.88 5.90
N ASN A 25 -11.71 -9.47 4.74
CA ASN A 25 -10.91 -10.56 4.16
C ASN A 25 -9.63 -10.06 3.46
N THR A 26 -9.39 -8.75 3.33
CA THR A 26 -8.17 -8.25 2.70
C THR A 26 -7.02 -8.14 3.70
N ARG A 27 -5.83 -8.55 3.26
CA ARG A 27 -4.55 -8.34 3.93
C ARG A 27 -3.65 -7.54 3.01
N PHE A 28 -2.80 -6.70 3.60
CA PHE A 28 -1.86 -5.91 2.81
C PHE A 28 -0.56 -5.68 3.58
N PHE A 29 0.48 -5.38 2.81
CA PHE A 29 1.80 -4.98 3.28
C PHE A 29 2.21 -3.70 2.56
N ILE A 30 2.76 -2.75 3.31
CA ILE A 30 3.22 -1.46 2.81
C ILE A 30 4.66 -1.25 3.24
N GLN A 31 5.53 -0.90 2.30
CA GLN A 31 6.92 -0.55 2.58
C GLN A 31 7.33 0.76 1.89
N PRO A 32 8.07 1.65 2.57
CA PRO A 32 8.65 2.82 1.94
C PRO A 32 9.86 2.41 1.10
N VAL A 33 9.88 2.85 -0.16
CA VAL A 33 10.97 2.58 -1.11
C VAL A 33 11.60 3.90 -1.53
N LYS A 34 12.93 3.92 -1.49
CA LYS A 34 13.74 4.96 -2.11
C LYS A 34 14.28 4.43 -3.42
N HIS A 35 13.94 5.10 -4.51
CA HIS A 35 14.50 4.80 -5.82
C HIS A 35 15.83 5.53 -5.97
N ASP A 36 16.87 4.80 -6.36
CA ASP A 36 18.09 5.45 -6.83
C ASP A 36 17.75 6.23 -8.10
N PRO A 37 18.23 7.48 -8.25
CA PRO A 37 18.06 8.19 -9.51
C PRO A 37 18.79 7.39 -10.59
N PRO A 38 18.11 6.81 -11.58
CA PRO A 38 18.85 6.15 -12.64
C PRO A 38 19.42 7.21 -13.57
N GLU A 39 20.46 6.83 -14.30
CA GLU A 39 21.11 7.71 -15.29
C GLU A 39 20.15 8.12 -16.43
N ASP A 40 19.07 7.37 -16.67
CA ASP A 40 18.18 7.49 -17.84
C ASP A 40 16.65 7.56 -17.52
N GLN A 41 16.21 7.88 -16.30
CA GLN A 41 14.75 8.06 -16.07
C GLN A 41 14.25 9.39 -16.65
N PRO A 42 13.02 9.41 -17.20
CA PRO A 42 12.35 10.67 -17.51
C PRO A 42 12.20 11.51 -16.23
N GLU A 43 12.48 12.80 -16.36
CA GLU A 43 12.30 13.78 -15.30
C GLU A 43 10.83 13.79 -14.86
N GLY A 44 10.52 13.29 -13.66
CA GLY A 44 9.16 13.29 -13.12
C GLY A 44 8.76 12.12 -12.22
N GLU A 45 9.49 11.00 -12.24
CA GLU A 45 9.20 9.85 -11.37
C GLU A 45 9.48 10.15 -9.88
N PRO A 46 8.60 9.75 -8.94
CA PRO A 46 8.77 10.03 -7.52
C PRO A 46 9.93 9.23 -6.92
N ARG A 47 10.94 9.93 -6.39
CA ARG A 47 12.11 9.30 -5.72
C ARG A 47 11.78 8.48 -4.48
N TYR A 48 10.65 8.78 -3.84
CA TYR A 48 10.19 8.10 -2.63
C TYR A 48 8.75 7.65 -2.84
N THR A 49 8.52 6.36 -2.63
CA THR A 49 7.23 5.73 -2.84
C THR A 49 6.84 4.83 -1.67
N LEU A 50 5.56 4.45 -1.63
CA LEU A 50 4.99 3.42 -0.79
C LEU A 50 4.56 2.28 -1.69
N ASP A 51 5.32 1.18 -1.66
CA ASP A 51 4.97 -0.02 -2.39
C ASP A 51 3.98 -0.83 -1.55
N VAL A 52 2.88 -1.22 -2.17
CA VAL A 52 1.77 -1.92 -1.53
C VAL A 52 1.52 -3.24 -2.23
N GLU A 53 1.40 -4.30 -1.43
CA GLU A 53 1.02 -5.64 -1.89
C GLU A 53 -0.23 -6.08 -1.14
N VAL A 54 -1.16 -6.70 -1.85
CA VAL A 54 -2.47 -7.09 -1.32
C VAL A 54 -2.76 -8.55 -1.64
N TRP A 55 -3.38 -9.26 -0.70
CA TRP A 55 -3.84 -10.64 -0.87
C TRP A 55 -5.11 -10.90 -0.04
N PRO A 56 -5.93 -11.90 -0.42
CA PRO A 56 -7.01 -12.38 0.44
C PRO A 56 -6.44 -13.14 1.64
N GLY A 57 -7.04 -12.91 2.81
CA GLY A 57 -6.73 -13.61 4.05
C GLY A 57 -7.15 -15.08 4.04
N PRO A 58 -6.95 -15.79 5.17
CA PRO A 58 -6.49 -15.26 6.46
C PRO A 58 -4.96 -15.29 6.64
N LEU A 59 -4.22 -15.88 5.72
CA LEU A 59 -2.81 -16.20 5.89
C LEU A 59 -1.88 -14.98 5.77
N THR A 60 -0.68 -15.09 6.33
CA THR A 60 0.39 -14.08 6.21
C THR A 60 1.00 -14.07 4.80
N LYS A 61 1.69 -12.98 4.44
CA LYS A 61 2.27 -12.75 3.10
C LYS A 61 3.06 -13.96 2.56
N SER A 62 3.95 -14.53 3.37
CA SER A 62 4.81 -15.65 2.94
C SER A 62 4.07 -16.95 2.61
N LEU A 63 2.81 -17.07 3.03
CA LEU A 63 1.94 -18.23 2.80
C LEU A 63 0.80 -17.91 1.83
N SER A 64 0.81 -16.74 1.22
CA SER A 64 -0.26 -16.23 0.37
C SER A 64 0.22 -15.88 -1.02
N GLN A 65 -0.70 -15.93 -1.98
CA GLN A 65 -0.48 -15.38 -3.31
C GLN A 65 -0.89 -13.90 -3.32
N ILE A 66 0.03 -13.03 -3.71
CA ILE A 66 -0.27 -11.61 -3.93
C ILE A 66 -1.20 -11.49 -5.15
N THR A 67 -2.33 -10.82 -4.97
CA THR A 67 -3.34 -10.63 -6.02
C THR A 67 -3.28 -9.26 -6.67
N ALA A 68 -2.74 -8.25 -5.96
CA ALA A 68 -2.56 -6.92 -6.50
C ALA A 68 -1.34 -6.23 -5.88
N THR A 69 -0.70 -5.38 -6.69
CA THR A 69 0.42 -4.53 -6.27
C THR A 69 0.26 -3.13 -6.84
N ASN A 70 0.63 -2.10 -6.08
CA ASN A 70 0.67 -0.73 -6.58
C ASN A 70 1.75 0.07 -5.85
N SER A 71 2.16 1.20 -6.42
CA SER A 71 3.14 2.10 -5.83
C SER A 71 2.62 3.53 -5.87
N PHE A 72 2.71 4.21 -4.73
CA PHE A 72 2.19 5.57 -4.57
C PHE A 72 3.31 6.51 -4.14
N PRO A 73 3.32 7.78 -4.57
CA PRO A 73 4.27 8.75 -4.05
C PRO A 73 4.19 8.84 -2.52
N ARG A 74 5.34 8.90 -1.84
CA ARG A 74 5.39 9.10 -0.38
C ARG A 74 5.12 10.56 -0.02
N THR A 75 3.90 11.00 -0.27
CA THR A 75 3.34 12.32 0.01
C THR A 75 1.95 12.15 0.65
N LEU A 76 1.39 13.20 1.26
CA LEU A 76 0.04 13.14 1.82
C LEU A 76 -1.01 12.77 0.75
N GLU A 77 -0.92 13.37 -0.44
CA GLU A 77 -1.81 13.05 -1.55
C GLU A 77 -1.65 11.59 -2.03
N GLY A 78 -0.41 11.10 -2.14
CA GLY A 78 -0.16 9.70 -2.51
C GLY A 78 -0.68 8.72 -1.45
N MET A 79 -0.61 9.09 -0.16
CA MET A 79 -1.23 8.31 0.92
C MET A 79 -2.76 8.29 0.82
N ASP A 80 -3.41 9.40 0.49
CA ASP A 80 -4.87 9.43 0.28
C ASP A 80 -5.28 8.54 -0.91
N GLN A 81 -4.51 8.57 -2.00
CA GLN A 81 -4.71 7.69 -3.16
C GLN A 81 -4.53 6.22 -2.77
N MET A 82 -3.50 5.90 -1.98
CA MET A 82 -3.24 4.57 -1.46
C MET A 82 -4.40 4.04 -0.61
N VAL A 83 -4.95 4.88 0.28
CA VAL A 83 -6.09 4.50 1.14
C VAL A 83 -7.30 4.14 0.27
N ARG A 84 -7.66 4.99 -0.68
CA ARG A 84 -8.80 4.75 -1.58
C ARG A 84 -8.62 3.44 -2.34
N TRP A 85 -7.43 3.22 -2.90
CA TRP A 85 -7.12 1.99 -3.62
C TRP A 85 -7.21 0.74 -2.72
N LEU A 86 -6.71 0.80 -1.47
CA LEU A 86 -6.84 -0.30 -0.51
C LEU A 86 -8.29 -0.58 -0.12
N GLU A 87 -9.14 0.45 -0.05
CA GLU A 87 -10.57 0.30 0.20
C GLU A 87 -11.28 -0.39 -0.97
N GLU A 88 -10.95 -0.04 -2.22
CA GLU A 88 -11.44 -0.74 -3.41
C GLU A 88 -11.01 -2.21 -3.42
N GLN A 89 -9.75 -2.52 -3.06
CA GLN A 89 -9.30 -3.91 -2.94
C GLN A 89 -10.03 -4.65 -1.82
N ALA A 90 -10.34 -3.96 -0.70
CA ALA A 90 -11.11 -4.54 0.39
C ALA A 90 -12.54 -4.89 -0.04
N GLU A 91 -13.22 -3.99 -0.74
CA GLU A 91 -14.55 -4.24 -1.29
C GLU A 91 -14.55 -5.44 -2.26
N ALA A 92 -13.63 -5.46 -3.22
CA ALA A 92 -13.54 -6.53 -4.21
C ALA A 92 -13.26 -7.93 -3.63
N HIS A 93 -12.47 -8.04 -2.56
CA HIS A 93 -12.24 -9.31 -1.88
C HIS A 93 -13.41 -9.73 -0.98
N ASN A 94 -14.14 -8.77 -0.40
CA ASN A 94 -15.27 -9.05 0.48
C ASN A 94 -16.55 -9.40 -0.29
N GLU A 95 -16.76 -8.86 -1.50
CA GLU A 95 -17.87 -9.28 -2.37
C GLU A 95 -17.74 -10.73 -2.86
N LYS A 96 -16.51 -11.26 -2.87
CA LYS A 96 -16.17 -12.59 -3.37
C LYS A 96 -15.99 -13.64 -2.25
N ALA A 97 -16.09 -13.23 -0.99
CA ALA A 97 -15.88 -14.06 0.20
C ALA A 97 -17.20 -14.59 0.76
#